data_AF-A0AAD9RZH7-F1
#
_entry.id   AF-A0AAD9RZH7-F1
#
_cell.length_a   1.000
_cell.length_b   1.000
_cell.length_c   1.000
_cell.angle_alpha   90.00
_cell.angle_beta   90.00
_cell.angle_gamma   90.00
#
_symmetry.space_group_name_H-M   'P 1'
#
loop_
_entity.id
_entity.type
_entity.pdbx_description
1 polymer ?
#
loop_
_entity_poly.entity_id
_entity_poly.type
_entity_poly.pdbx_seq_one_letter_code
_entity_poly.pdbx_strand_id
1 'polypeptide(L)'
;MPLTGYTKKILDSTLLSLELVVSQKANDALLFLPGKLYAAFGKRQGRVVAAESALGFGGQFRVLAMLPVPESFQLARELRTQTSGLASPQLVFSHWEVIEQDPFWVPSTEEEYLHFGEKADSGNRAKKYMDAVRRRKGLPVDSQLVMHAEKQRTLSKKK
;
A
#
# COMPACT_ATOMS: atom_id res chain seq x y z
N MET A 1 -13.94 -14.67 26.24
CA MET A 1 -13.11 -15.77 25.69
C MET A 1 -12.17 -15.19 24.65
N PRO A 2 -10.85 -15.43 24.74
CA PRO A 2 -9.86 -14.64 24.02
C PRO A 2 -9.69 -15.15 22.59
N LEU A 3 -10.03 -14.32 21.61
CA LEU A 3 -9.80 -14.56 20.17
C LEU A 3 -8.35 -14.23 19.76
N THR A 4 -7.36 -14.61 20.57
CA THR A 4 -5.96 -14.14 20.46
C THR A 4 -5.05 -14.99 19.56
N GLY A 5 -5.51 -16.14 19.08
CA GLY A 5 -4.69 -17.05 18.26
C GLY A 5 -4.74 -16.81 16.75
N TYR A 6 -5.90 -16.44 16.21
CA TYR A 6 -6.11 -16.34 14.76
C TYR A 6 -5.80 -14.95 14.18
N THR A 7 -5.91 -13.90 14.99
CA THR A 7 -5.61 -12.53 14.58
C THR A 7 -4.09 -12.30 14.44
N LYS A 8 -3.27 -12.96 15.26
CA LYS A 8 -1.80 -12.91 15.14
C LYS A 8 -1.29 -13.48 13.81
N LYS A 9 -1.76 -14.65 13.37
CA LYS A 9 -1.32 -15.23 12.08
C LYS A 9 -1.77 -14.42 10.84
N ILE A 10 -2.81 -13.60 10.95
CA ILE A 10 -3.27 -12.73 9.86
C ILE A 10 -2.43 -11.44 9.84
N LEU A 11 -2.02 -10.95 11.01
CA LEU A 11 -1.12 -9.81 11.18
C LEU A 11 0.35 -10.15 10.89
N ASP A 12 0.83 -11.38 11.13
CA ASP A 12 2.21 -11.80 10.80
C ASP A 12 2.48 -11.88 9.27
N SER A 13 1.46 -11.65 8.44
CA SER A 13 1.61 -11.54 6.97
C SER A 13 1.87 -10.10 6.50
N THR A 14 2.29 -9.22 7.43
CA THR A 14 2.54 -7.79 7.21
C THR A 14 3.59 -7.56 6.15
N LEU A 15 3.06 -7.34 4.95
CA LEU A 15 3.61 -6.68 3.77
C LEU A 15 5.04 -7.03 3.37
N LEU A 16 5.10 -7.68 2.21
CA LEU A 16 6.34 -7.86 1.47
C LEU A 16 6.88 -6.48 1.04
N SER A 17 8.14 -6.23 1.37
CA SER A 17 8.94 -5.18 0.77
C SER A 17 9.53 -5.73 -0.53
N LEU A 18 9.21 -5.07 -1.66
CA LEU A 18 9.91 -5.30 -2.93
C LEU A 18 10.99 -4.24 -3.08
N GLU A 19 12.22 -4.69 -3.28
CA GLU A 19 13.29 -3.86 -3.81
C GLU A 19 13.03 -3.63 -5.30
N LEU A 20 12.96 -2.36 -5.70
CA LEU A 20 12.95 -1.97 -7.09
C LEU A 20 14.33 -1.49 -7.52
N VAL A 21 14.91 -2.15 -8.53
CA VAL A 21 16.08 -1.64 -9.24
C VAL A 21 15.61 -0.96 -10.51
N VAL A 22 15.83 0.35 -10.62
CA VAL A 22 15.58 1.10 -11.86
C VAL A 22 16.91 1.32 -12.57
N SER A 23 17.04 0.85 -13.80
CA SER A 23 18.19 1.15 -14.67
C SER A 23 17.76 2.09 -15.80
N GLN A 24 18.50 3.18 -15.99
CA GLN A 24 18.36 4.10 -17.13
C GLN A 24 19.46 3.83 -18.17
N LYS A 25 19.13 3.89 -19.46
CA LYS A 25 20.12 4.00 -20.55
C LYS A 25 20.46 5.48 -20.81
N ALA A 26 21.74 5.83 -20.83
CA ALA A 26 22.21 7.20 -21.04
C ALA A 26 21.60 7.85 -22.28
N ASN A 27 20.97 9.00 -22.04
CA ASN A 27 20.70 10.10 -22.95
C ASN A 27 20.35 11.32 -22.08
N ASP A 28 20.50 12.53 -22.62
CA ASP A 28 20.56 13.87 -21.99
C ASP A 28 19.41 14.30 -21.02
N ALA A 29 18.51 13.40 -20.65
CA ALA A 29 17.40 13.62 -19.72
C ALA A 29 17.79 13.48 -18.22
N LEU A 30 19.06 13.70 -17.86
CA LEU A 30 19.65 13.38 -16.54
C LEU A 30 19.02 14.12 -15.35
N LEU A 31 18.32 15.24 -15.56
CA LEU A 31 17.79 16.06 -14.46
C LEU A 31 16.30 15.84 -14.14
N PHE A 32 15.47 15.40 -15.10
CA PHE A 32 14.02 15.35 -14.91
C PHE A 32 13.49 13.96 -14.49
N LEU A 33 14.20 12.90 -14.87
CA LEU A 33 13.79 11.53 -14.58
C LEU A 33 13.82 11.15 -13.09
N PRO A 34 14.82 11.57 -12.29
CA PRO A 34 14.83 11.25 -10.86
C PRO A 34 13.58 11.79 -10.15
N GLY A 35 13.17 13.03 -10.43
CA GLY A 35 11.99 13.63 -9.81
C GLY A 35 10.70 12.84 -10.06
N LYS A 36 10.50 12.32 -11.27
CA LYS A 36 9.37 11.45 -11.61
C LYS A 36 9.41 10.12 -10.84
N LEU A 37 10.60 9.52 -10.72
CA LEU A 37 10.79 8.27 -9.96
C LEU A 37 10.44 8.50 -8.49
N TYR A 38 11.00 9.52 -7.85
CA TYR A 38 10.72 9.86 -6.46
C TYR A 38 9.23 10.14 -6.23
N ALA A 39 8.57 10.86 -7.16
CA ALA A 39 7.14 11.12 -7.07
C ALA A 39 6.30 9.83 -7.17
N ALA A 40 6.66 8.90 -8.07
CA ALA A 40 5.97 7.62 -8.21
C ALA A 40 6.12 6.74 -6.96
N PHE A 41 7.31 6.71 -6.35
CA PHE A 41 7.53 5.99 -5.09
C PHE A 41 6.81 6.64 -3.91
N GLY A 42 6.89 7.98 -3.77
CA GLY A 42 6.24 8.70 -2.67
C GLY A 42 4.73 8.51 -2.64
N LYS A 43 4.07 8.50 -3.80
CA LYS A 43 2.63 8.18 -3.92
C LYS A 43 2.27 6.79 -3.39
N ARG A 44 3.18 5.83 -3.52
CA ARG A 44 3.00 4.41 -3.17
C ARG A 44 3.62 4.04 -1.83
N GLN A 45 3.93 5.04 -1.00
CA GLN A 45 4.55 4.84 0.32
C GLN A 45 5.89 4.10 0.24
N GLY A 46 6.61 4.27 -0.87
CA GLY A 46 7.93 3.71 -1.06
C GLY A 46 9.01 4.59 -0.43
N ARG A 47 10.03 3.95 0.15
CA ARG A 47 11.23 4.59 0.69
C ARG A 47 12.42 4.29 -0.22
N VAL A 48 13.13 5.33 -0.66
CA VAL A 48 14.39 5.17 -1.38
C VAL A 48 15.50 4.88 -0.39
N VAL A 49 16.24 3.81 -0.62
CA VAL A 49 17.34 3.33 0.23
C VAL A 49 18.67 3.88 -0.25
N ALA A 50 18.91 3.77 -1.56
CA ALA A 50 20.12 4.26 -2.19
C ALA A 50 19.80 4.75 -3.60
N ALA A 51 20.52 5.79 -4.02
CA ALA A 51 20.49 6.28 -5.39
C ALA A 51 21.94 6.47 -5.84
N GLU A 52 22.38 5.60 -6.75
CA GLU A 52 23.74 5.60 -7.28
C GLU A 52 23.69 6.10 -8.73
N SER A 53 24.46 7.13 -9.02
CA SER A 53 24.79 7.53 -10.38
C SER A 53 26.12 6.89 -10.77
N ALA A 54 26.11 6.01 -11.77
CA ALA A 54 27.36 5.56 -12.38
C ALA A 54 27.92 6.73 -13.21
N LEU A 55 28.88 7.46 -12.65
CA LEU A 55 29.70 8.44 -13.38
C LEU A 55 30.62 7.67 -14.36
N GLY A 56 30.17 7.53 -15.62
CA GLY A 56 30.92 6.86 -16.68
C GLY A 56 30.24 6.95 -18.05
N PHE A 57 30.94 6.51 -19.10
CA PHE A 57 30.48 6.53 -20.50
C PHE A 57 29.30 5.54 -20.67
N GLY A 58 28.08 6.05 -20.57
CA GLY A 58 26.85 5.23 -20.51
C GLY A 58 25.87 5.60 -19.40
N GLY A 59 26.24 6.55 -18.50
CA GLY A 59 25.35 7.34 -17.65
C GLY A 59 24.16 6.59 -17.05
N GLN A 60 24.43 5.45 -16.42
CA GLN A 60 23.39 4.64 -15.81
C GLN A 60 23.07 5.17 -14.42
N PHE A 61 21.79 5.39 -14.15
CA PHE A 61 21.29 5.73 -12.83
C PHE A 61 20.60 4.51 -12.24
N ARG A 62 21.00 4.14 -11.02
CA ARG A 62 20.43 3.03 -10.26
C ARG A 62 19.76 3.57 -9.01
N VAL A 63 18.46 3.31 -8.87
CA VAL A 63 17.73 3.57 -7.62
C VAL A 63 17.39 2.24 -6.99
N LEU A 64 17.67 2.12 -5.69
CA LEU A 64 17.20 1.07 -4.81
C LEU A 64 16.11 1.65 -3.92
N ALA A 65 14.88 1.15 -4.07
CA ALA A 65 13.74 1.59 -3.28
C ALA A 65 12.96 0.40 -2.75
N MET A 66 12.42 0.53 -1.55
CA MET A 66 11.51 -0.42 -0.95
C MET A 66 10.09 0.12 -1.02
N LEU A 67 9.13 -0.72 -1.39
CA LEU A 67 7.72 -0.38 -1.31
C LEU A 67 6.85 -1.58 -0.92
N PRO A 68 5.65 -1.35 -0.37
CA PRO A 68 4.68 -2.40 -0.12
C PRO A 68 4.25 -3.14 -1.40
N VAL A 69 4.23 -4.48 -1.37
CA VAL A 69 3.72 -5.29 -2.49
C VAL A 69 2.31 -4.90 -2.96
N PRO A 70 1.32 -4.66 -2.08
CA PRO A 70 -0.01 -4.23 -2.53
C PRO A 70 0.01 -2.93 -3.34
N GLU A 71 1.01 -2.09 -3.15
CA GLU A 71 1.19 -0.82 -3.86
C GLU A 71 2.18 -0.94 -5.04
N SER A 72 2.79 -2.10 -5.29
CA SER A 72 3.71 -2.29 -6.42
C SER A 72 2.99 -2.61 -7.74
N PHE A 73 1.72 -3.02 -7.67
CA PHE A 73 0.92 -3.33 -8.85
C PHE A 73 0.85 -2.13 -9.79
N GLN A 74 1.06 -2.38 -11.08
CA GLN A 74 1.11 -1.38 -12.16
C GLN A 74 2.26 -0.37 -12.08
N LEU A 75 3.12 -0.40 -11.05
CA LEU A 75 4.29 0.50 -10.95
C LEU A 75 5.19 0.39 -12.18
N ALA A 76 5.47 -0.84 -12.61
CA ALA A 76 6.33 -1.09 -13.77
C ALA A 76 5.77 -0.51 -15.07
N ARG A 77 4.43 -0.43 -15.20
CA ARG A 77 3.78 0.19 -16.36
C ARG A 77 3.84 1.71 -16.23
N GLU A 78 3.50 2.24 -15.06
CA GLU A 78 3.54 3.68 -14.76
C GLU A 78 4.94 4.27 -15.01
N LEU A 79 5.98 3.64 -14.50
CA LEU A 79 7.37 4.10 -14.67
C LEU A 79 7.79 4.10 -16.14
N ARG A 80 7.44 3.05 -16.91
CA ARG A 80 7.73 3.02 -18.35
C ARG A 80 6.99 4.12 -19.09
N THR A 81 5.71 4.37 -18.77
CA THR A 81 4.95 5.45 -19.41
C THR A 81 5.51 6.84 -19.06
N GLN A 82 5.86 7.09 -17.80
CA GLN A 82 6.36 8.40 -17.36
C GLN A 82 7.78 8.72 -17.87
N THR A 83 8.57 7.68 -18.15
CA THR A 83 9.96 7.79 -18.61
C THR A 83 10.13 7.44 -20.10
N SER A 84 9.03 7.31 -20.85
CA SER A 84 9.05 6.92 -22.27
C SER A 84 9.83 5.62 -22.54
N GLY A 85 9.79 4.68 -21.60
CA GLY A 85 10.47 3.38 -21.67
C GLY A 85 11.96 3.40 -21.30
N LEU A 86 12.50 4.56 -20.88
CA LEU A 86 13.91 4.69 -20.51
C LEU A 86 14.24 4.03 -19.17
N ALA A 87 13.27 3.96 -18.25
CA ALA A 87 13.42 3.25 -16.99
C ALA A 87 12.96 1.79 -17.13
N SER A 88 13.85 0.86 -16.79
CA SER A 88 13.51 -0.55 -16.63
C SER A 88 13.48 -0.93 -15.15
N PRO A 89 12.29 -1.10 -14.55
CA PRO A 89 12.13 -1.53 -13.17
C PRO A 89 12.22 -3.05 -13.03
N GLN A 90 13.07 -3.54 -12.11
CA GLN A 90 13.10 -4.92 -11.63
C GLN A 90 12.57 -4.99 -10.20
N LEU A 91 11.53 -5.81 -9.97
CA LEU A 91 10.92 -6.02 -8.66
C LEU A 91 11.46 -7.31 -8.04
N VAL A 92 12.14 -7.21 -6.90
CA VAL A 92 12.74 -8.34 -6.17
C VAL A 92 12.23 -8.35 -4.74
N PHE A 93 11.83 -9.51 -4.23
CA PHE A 93 11.39 -9.62 -2.83
C PHE A 93 12.58 -9.51 -1.87
N SER A 94 12.43 -8.72 -0.80
CA SER A 94 13.43 -8.61 0.26
C SER A 94 12.98 -9.25 1.57
N HIS A 95 11.96 -8.70 2.24
CA HIS A 95 11.52 -9.11 3.57
C HIS A 95 10.08 -8.66 3.90
N TRP A 96 9.62 -8.95 5.12
CA TRP A 96 8.35 -8.50 5.67
C TRP A 96 8.59 -7.35 6.65
N GLU A 97 7.79 -6.27 6.55
CA GLU A 97 7.90 -5.08 7.41
C GLU A 97 6.55 -4.79 8.09
N VAL A 98 6.59 -4.51 9.39
CA VAL A 98 5.40 -4.18 10.17
C VAL A 98 4.97 -2.75 9.86
N ILE A 99 3.68 -2.55 9.57
CA ILE A 99 3.11 -1.20 9.44
C ILE A 99 2.85 -0.65 10.84
N GLU A 100 3.41 0.51 11.15
CA GLU A 100 3.14 1.26 12.39
C GLU A 100 1.76 1.96 12.36
N GLN A 101 0.71 1.21 12.03
CA GLN A 101 -0.67 1.70 12.04
C GLN A 101 -1.60 0.58 12.53
N ASP A 102 -2.36 0.82 13.58
CA ASP A 102 -3.37 -0.14 14.06
C ASP A 102 -4.54 -0.21 13.06
N PRO A 103 -4.84 -1.37 12.46
CA PRO A 103 -5.94 -1.54 11.50
C PRO A 103 -7.35 -1.29 12.09
N PHE A 104 -7.51 -1.27 13.41
CA PHE A 104 -8.80 -1.03 14.08
C PHE A 104 -8.89 0.34 14.76
N TRP A 105 -7.90 1.22 14.57
CA TRP A 105 -7.90 2.55 15.19
C TRP A 105 -9.12 3.38 14.76
N VAL A 106 -9.78 3.97 15.75
CA VAL A 106 -10.90 4.92 15.61
C VAL A 106 -10.62 6.06 16.58
N PRO A 107 -10.81 7.34 16.19
CA PRO A 107 -10.69 8.47 17.12
C PRO A 107 -11.60 8.25 18.31
N SER A 108 -11.07 8.40 19.52
CA SER A 108 -11.82 8.17 20.76
C SER A 108 -11.80 9.36 21.70
N THR A 109 -10.80 10.24 21.57
CA THR A 109 -10.63 11.44 22.40
C THR A 109 -11.01 12.71 21.63
N GLU A 110 -11.49 13.72 22.36
CA GLU A 110 -11.86 15.04 21.80
C GLU A 110 -10.70 15.66 20.99
N GLU A 111 -9.47 15.51 21.47
CA GLU A 111 -8.25 15.98 20.80
C GLU A 111 -7.97 15.25 19.48
N GLU A 112 -8.19 13.93 19.43
CA GLU A 112 -8.08 13.15 18.19
C GLU A 112 -9.16 13.53 17.18
N TYR A 113 -10.38 13.83 17.64
CA TYR A 113 -11.46 14.32 16.78
C TYR A 113 -11.14 15.68 16.17
N LEU A 114 -10.54 16.60 16.95
CA LEU A 114 -10.06 17.88 16.47
C LEU A 114 -8.96 17.75 15.40
N HIS A 115 -8.06 16.76 15.55
CA HIS A 115 -6.96 16.53 14.62
C HIS A 115 -7.35 15.76 13.34
N PHE A 116 -8.22 14.74 13.47
CA PHE A 116 -8.52 13.80 12.38
C PHE A 116 -9.94 13.91 11.83
N GLY A 117 -10.80 14.71 12.46
CA GLY A 117 -12.22 14.86 12.11
C GLY A 117 -13.11 13.76 12.71
N GLU A 118 -14.43 13.95 12.58
CA GLU A 118 -15.46 12.99 13.03
C GLU A 118 -15.36 11.63 12.29
N LYS A 119 -14.92 11.68 11.04
CA LYS A 119 -14.43 10.53 10.28
C LYS A 119 -12.96 10.79 10.10
N ALA A 120 -12.10 9.89 10.59
CA ALA A 120 -10.68 9.95 10.28
C ALA A 120 -10.49 10.03 8.76
N ASP A 121 -10.30 11.24 8.21
CA ASP A 121 -10.25 11.47 6.76
C ASP A 121 -9.01 10.78 6.15
N SER A 122 -8.05 10.43 7.01
CA SER A 122 -6.90 9.60 6.69
C SER A 122 -7.28 8.12 6.62
N GLY A 123 -7.48 7.60 5.40
CA GLY A 123 -7.75 6.19 5.17
C GLY A 123 -6.68 5.28 5.78
N ASN A 124 -7.09 4.37 6.68
CA ASN A 124 -6.19 3.43 7.34
C ASN A 124 -5.70 2.34 6.36
N ARG A 125 -4.40 2.36 6.05
CA ARG A 125 -3.80 1.44 5.06
C ARG A 125 -3.80 -0.01 5.58
N ALA A 126 -3.51 -0.18 6.87
CA ALA A 126 -3.48 -1.49 7.51
C ALA A 126 -4.87 -2.15 7.44
N LYS A 127 -5.92 -1.36 7.68
CA LYS A 127 -7.31 -1.80 7.53
C LYS A 127 -7.64 -2.20 6.09
N LYS A 128 -7.24 -1.39 5.11
CA LYS A 128 -7.44 -1.68 3.67
C LYS A 128 -6.81 -3.02 3.26
N TYR A 129 -5.57 -3.27 3.67
CA TYR A 129 -4.88 -4.52 3.34
C TYR A 129 -5.50 -5.73 4.05
N MET A 130 -5.84 -5.57 5.34
CA MET A 130 -6.53 -6.60 6.11
C MET A 130 -7.89 -6.95 5.46
N ASP A 131 -8.70 -5.97 5.11
CA ASP A 131 -10.02 -6.18 4.50
C ASP A 131 -9.90 -6.85 3.12
N ALA A 132 -8.90 -6.48 2.32
CA ALA A 132 -8.65 -7.14 1.03
C ALA A 132 -8.34 -8.64 1.21
N VAL A 133 -7.51 -8.99 2.20
CA VAL A 133 -7.19 -10.39 2.51
C VAL A 133 -8.42 -11.12 3.05
N ARG A 134 -9.18 -10.50 3.97
CA ARG A 134 -10.39 -11.08 4.57
C ARG A 134 -11.46 -11.36 3.52
N ARG A 135 -11.75 -10.42 2.62
CA ARG A 135 -12.69 -10.61 1.50
C ARG A 135 -12.30 -11.80 0.63
N ARG A 136 -11.01 -11.89 0.24
CA ARG A 136 -10.51 -13.00 -0.59
C ARG A 136 -10.59 -14.35 0.13
N LYS A 137 -10.43 -14.37 1.46
CA LYS A 137 -10.52 -15.57 2.28
C LYS A 137 -11.96 -15.91 2.69
N GLY A 138 -12.95 -15.09 2.34
CA GLY A 138 -14.34 -15.27 2.77
C GLY A 138 -14.56 -15.02 4.26
N LEU A 139 -13.65 -14.30 4.92
CA LEU A 139 -13.79 -13.91 6.32
C LEU A 139 -14.71 -12.69 6.43
N PRO A 140 -15.48 -12.57 7.52
CA PRO A 140 -16.32 -11.40 7.75
C PRO A 140 -15.45 -10.14 7.82
N VAL A 141 -15.86 -9.14 7.05
CA VAL A 141 -15.36 -7.77 7.07
C VAL A 141 -16.50 -6.90 7.58
N ASP A 142 -16.16 -5.87 8.35
CA ASP A 142 -17.11 -4.95 8.99
C ASP A 142 -17.75 -3.96 7.99
N SER A 143 -18.03 -4.44 6.78
CA SER A 143 -18.90 -3.75 5.84
C SER A 143 -20.32 -3.91 6.36
N GLN A 144 -20.91 -2.83 6.88
CA GLN A 144 -22.33 -2.75 7.20
C GLN A 144 -23.16 -3.25 6.01
N LEU A 145 -23.57 -4.52 6.04
CA LEU A 145 -24.36 -5.13 4.97
C LEU A 145 -25.85 -4.85 5.18
N VAL A 146 -26.25 -4.61 6.45
CA VAL A 146 -27.58 -4.17 6.88
C VAL A 146 -27.43 -3.32 8.14
N MET A 147 -27.88 -2.05 8.12
CA MET A 147 -27.84 -1.17 9.30
C MET A 147 -28.87 -1.55 10.38
N HIS A 148 -29.98 -2.19 10.00
CA HIS A 148 -31.04 -2.63 10.90
C HIS A 148 -31.49 -4.05 10.55
N ALA A 149 -30.86 -5.07 11.16
CA ALA A 149 -31.19 -6.47 10.93
C ALA A 149 -32.65 -6.81 11.31
N GLU A 150 -33.24 -6.08 12.26
CA GLU A 150 -34.59 -6.30 12.78
C GLU A 150 -35.71 -6.13 11.73
N LYS A 151 -35.46 -5.39 10.64
CA LYS A 151 -36.48 -5.12 9.60
C LYS A 151 -36.53 -6.16 8.48
N GLN A 152 -35.72 -7.22 8.53
CA GLN A 152 -35.64 -8.22 7.44
C GLN A 152 -36.75 -9.28 7.42
N ARG A 153 -37.73 -9.24 8.34
CA ARG A 153 -38.89 -10.14 8.28
C ARG A 153 -40.23 -9.36 8.30
N THR A 154 -40.84 -9.23 7.13
CA THR A 154 -42.28 -8.87 6.95
C THR A 154 -43.01 -9.90 6.08
N LEU A 155 -42.65 -11.18 6.14
CA LEU A 155 -43.50 -12.24 5.60
C LEU A 155 -44.65 -12.48 6.59
N SER A 156 -45.77 -11.81 6.36
CA SER A 156 -47.04 -12.17 6.99
C SER A 156 -47.37 -13.61 6.58
N LYS A 157 -47.33 -14.52 7.55
CA LYS A 157 -47.96 -15.83 7.39
C LYS A 157 -49.46 -15.56 7.20
N LYS A 158 -49.96 -15.67 5.97
CA LYS A 158 -51.40 -15.84 5.76
C LYS A 158 -51.80 -17.21 6.28
N LYS A 159 -52.93 -17.23 7.00
CA LYS A 159 -53.60 -18.39 7.62
C LYS A 159 -53.64 -19.60 6.69
#